data_AF-A0A7X8D4V6-F1
#
_entry.id   AF-A0A7X8D4V6-F1
#
_cell.length_a   1.000
_cell.length_b   1.000
_cell.length_c   1.000
_cell.angle_alpha   90.00
_cell.angle_beta   90.00
_cell.angle_gamma   90.00
#
_symmetry.space_group_name_H-M   'P 1'
#
loop_
_entity.id
_entity.type
_entity.pdbx_description
1 polymer ?
#
loop_
_entity_poly.entity_id
_entity_poly.type
_entity_poly.pdbx_seq_one_letter_code
_entity_poly.pdbx_strand_id
1 'polypeptide(L)'
;AGMKTFFPDLPLNSGFYRVFEVIAPENSIVDARWPVAVTGFLMPFEKIMNAIYEIWSQIMPERATACAFNLEYLLTGGRDLRHKEKPIFMFYDWLPGGWGGRNGKDGANVTTASFGVGLMSQPVEGQERANPILTTAFQIQTDSAGPGKWRGGLGVVKTSIMRDAQDPVISYICDRERAVVWGINGGLPSMPHGLTLTRAKTGKPEWLGSVFSDMPIESGDIFSRPTAGGGGFGDPLERDPSLVLEDVIDEYVSIERAAKDYGVVIHAIDPEICAYELDMPATEQLREQIRAQRVAWMRSDPTEVARWYQEGKIDQLDAVRQYGVILEWDTGALLPKSTQQFREMLEKRTIAQWQ
;
A
#
# COMPACT_ATOMS: atom_id res chain seq x y z
N ALA A 1 -15.07 -2.85 13.97
CA ALA A 1 -13.60 -3.03 14.06
C ALA A 1 -12.93 -1.77 14.63
N GLY A 2 -13.15 -0.57 14.08
CA GLY A 2 -12.36 0.62 14.44
C GLY A 2 -12.40 1.00 15.93
N MET A 3 -13.59 1.00 16.51
CA MET A 3 -13.77 1.22 17.96
C MET A 3 -13.12 0.13 18.80
N LYS A 4 -13.16 -1.14 18.39
CA LYS A 4 -12.58 -2.23 19.18
C LYS A 4 -11.05 -2.14 19.23
N THR A 5 -10.42 -1.61 18.17
CA THR A 5 -8.99 -1.32 18.12
C THR A 5 -8.60 -0.31 19.20
N PHE A 6 -9.41 0.74 19.43
CA PHE A 6 -9.14 1.76 20.45
C PHE A 6 -9.67 1.40 21.85
N PHE A 7 -10.74 0.62 21.92
CA PHE A 7 -11.45 0.24 23.15
C PHE A 7 -11.55 -1.30 23.29
N PRO A 8 -10.41 -1.99 23.54
CA PRO A 8 -10.34 -3.46 23.55
C PRO A 8 -11.12 -4.08 24.71
N ASP A 9 -11.45 -3.34 25.76
CA ASP A 9 -12.16 -3.88 26.93
C ASP A 9 -13.68 -3.87 26.78
N LEU A 10 -14.23 -3.14 25.79
CA LEU A 10 -15.68 -3.07 25.59
C LEU A 10 -16.22 -4.36 24.95
N PRO A 11 -17.29 -4.96 25.50
CA PRO A 11 -17.90 -6.15 24.92
C PRO A 11 -18.56 -5.82 23.58
N LEU A 12 -18.38 -6.70 22.59
CA LEU A 12 -18.94 -6.52 21.25
C LEU A 12 -20.38 -7.04 21.23
N ASN A 13 -21.36 -6.13 21.34
CA ASN A 13 -22.78 -6.44 21.24
C ASN A 13 -23.57 -5.25 20.68
N SER A 14 -24.84 -5.48 20.32
CA SER A 14 -25.69 -4.45 19.69
C SER A 14 -26.01 -3.25 20.57
N GLY A 15 -25.83 -3.36 21.89
CA GLY A 15 -26.01 -2.24 22.81
C GLY A 15 -25.06 -1.08 22.50
N PHE A 16 -23.88 -1.38 21.96
CA PHE A 16 -22.90 -0.41 21.54
C PHE A 16 -23.32 0.40 20.31
N TYR A 17 -24.10 -0.18 19.39
CA TYR A 17 -24.54 0.54 18.19
C TYR A 17 -25.65 1.56 18.50
N ARG A 18 -26.34 1.42 19.65
CA ARG A 18 -27.45 2.31 20.03
C ARG A 18 -27.05 3.74 20.35
N VAL A 19 -25.75 4.00 20.60
CA VAL A 19 -25.25 5.36 20.89
C VAL A 19 -24.77 6.10 19.64
N PHE A 20 -24.88 5.48 18.46
CA PHE A 20 -24.49 6.08 17.19
C PHE A 20 -25.71 6.28 16.29
N GLU A 21 -25.78 7.46 15.68
CA GLU A 21 -26.64 7.72 14.54
C GLU A 21 -25.79 7.63 13.26
N VAL A 22 -26.22 6.82 12.29
CA VAL A 22 -25.52 6.67 11.01
C VAL A 22 -26.33 7.39 9.93
N ILE A 23 -25.80 8.52 9.46
CA ILE A 23 -26.38 9.29 8.36
C ILE A 23 -25.62 8.92 7.09
N ALA A 24 -26.24 8.09 6.25
CA ALA A 24 -25.69 7.69 4.95
C ALA A 24 -26.53 8.31 3.83
N PRO A 25 -25.93 9.04 2.86
CA PRO A 25 -26.67 9.59 1.73
C PRO A 25 -27.29 8.47 0.89
N GLU A 26 -28.57 8.62 0.55
CA GLU A 26 -29.29 7.62 -0.24
C GLU A 26 -28.66 7.41 -1.62
N ASN A 27 -28.60 6.16 -2.08
CA ASN A 27 -28.01 5.77 -3.37
C ASN A 27 -26.52 6.13 -3.50
N SER A 28 -25.81 6.23 -2.38
CA SER A 28 -24.36 6.40 -2.36
C SER A 28 -23.63 5.05 -2.32
N ILE A 29 -22.29 5.07 -2.46
CA ILE A 29 -21.44 3.88 -2.35
C ILE A 29 -21.56 3.16 -0.99
N VAL A 30 -22.05 3.85 0.05
CA VAL A 30 -22.25 3.30 1.40
C VAL A 30 -23.72 3.00 1.73
N ASP A 31 -24.64 3.31 0.84
CA ASP A 31 -26.09 3.02 0.94
C ASP A 31 -26.65 2.64 -0.45
N ALA A 32 -26.03 1.63 -1.07
CA ALA A 32 -26.49 1.10 -2.34
C ALA A 32 -27.82 0.35 -2.17
N ARG A 33 -28.81 0.68 -3.01
CA ARG A 33 -30.13 0.03 -2.99
C ARG A 33 -30.19 -1.14 -3.96
N TRP A 34 -30.98 -2.16 -3.63
CA TRP A 34 -31.30 -3.23 -4.57
C TRP A 34 -31.87 -2.63 -5.88
N PRO A 35 -31.45 -3.07 -7.08
CA PRO A 35 -30.61 -4.24 -7.39
C PRO A 35 -29.13 -3.92 -7.69
N VAL A 36 -28.58 -2.81 -7.19
CA VAL A 36 -27.19 -2.42 -7.45
C VAL A 36 -26.22 -3.48 -6.91
N ALA A 37 -25.24 -3.87 -7.71
CA ALA A 37 -24.21 -4.82 -7.31
C ALA A 37 -23.29 -4.21 -6.22
N VAL A 38 -23.08 -4.96 -5.14
CA VAL A 38 -22.28 -4.54 -3.98
C VAL A 38 -21.04 -5.41 -3.76
N THR A 39 -20.68 -6.25 -4.73
CA THR A 39 -19.40 -6.96 -4.71
C THR A 39 -18.26 -5.94 -4.64
N GLY A 40 -17.29 -6.18 -3.75
CA GLY A 40 -16.21 -5.21 -3.50
C GLY A 40 -16.51 -4.17 -2.43
N PHE A 41 -17.61 -4.30 -1.66
CA PHE A 41 -17.95 -3.39 -0.55
C PHE A 41 -16.84 -3.22 0.50
N LEU A 42 -15.84 -4.11 0.54
CA LEU A 42 -14.67 -3.93 1.41
C LEU A 42 -13.86 -2.68 1.06
N MET A 43 -13.82 -2.28 -0.21
CA MET A 43 -13.06 -1.11 -0.65
C MET A 43 -13.56 0.20 0.01
N PRO A 44 -14.86 0.50 0.05
CA PRO A 44 -15.37 1.62 0.85
C PRO A 44 -15.32 1.34 2.36
N PHE A 45 -15.58 0.11 2.83
CA PHE A 45 -15.50 -0.22 4.26
C PHE A 45 -14.14 0.14 4.87
N GLU A 46 -13.03 -0.20 4.22
CA GLU A 46 -11.71 0.07 4.76
C GLU A 46 -11.32 1.55 4.70
N LYS A 47 -11.85 2.31 3.74
CA LYS A 47 -11.70 3.77 3.75
C LYS A 47 -12.41 4.41 4.94
N ILE A 48 -13.64 3.96 5.23
CA ILE A 48 -14.42 4.43 6.39
C ILE A 48 -13.68 4.08 7.68
N MET A 49 -13.18 2.85 7.79
CA MET A 49 -12.40 2.38 8.93
C MET A 49 -11.14 3.22 9.16
N ASN A 50 -10.37 3.50 8.11
CA ASN A 50 -9.17 4.34 8.22
C ASN A 50 -9.50 5.81 8.54
N ALA A 51 -10.61 6.35 8.02
CA ALA A 51 -11.09 7.67 8.41
C ALA A 51 -11.48 7.71 9.90
N ILE A 52 -12.11 6.66 10.42
CA ILE A 52 -12.43 6.51 11.85
C ILE A 52 -11.14 6.45 12.69
N TYR A 53 -10.11 5.71 12.24
CA TYR A 53 -8.81 5.69 12.93
C TYR A 53 -8.15 7.07 13.01
N GLU A 54 -8.22 7.86 11.92
CA GLU A 54 -7.72 9.23 11.91
C GLU A 54 -8.52 10.15 12.86
N ILE A 55 -9.85 10.01 12.91
CA ILE A 55 -10.69 10.75 13.87
C ILE A 55 -10.28 10.40 15.31
N TRP A 56 -10.14 9.11 15.63
CA TRP A 56 -9.68 8.70 16.96
C TRP A 56 -8.28 9.16 17.28
N SER A 57 -7.40 9.24 16.28
CA SER A 57 -6.04 9.76 16.45
C SER A 57 -6.00 11.24 16.84
N GLN A 58 -7.06 12.01 16.51
CA GLN A 58 -7.21 13.39 16.97
C GLN A 58 -7.79 13.46 18.39
N ILE A 59 -8.69 12.54 18.75
CA ILE A 59 -9.35 12.51 20.06
C ILE A 59 -8.44 11.90 21.14
N MET A 60 -7.65 10.88 20.78
CA MET A 60 -6.73 10.12 21.64
C MET A 60 -5.32 10.06 21.03
N PRO A 61 -4.58 11.19 21.02
CA PRO A 61 -3.27 11.28 20.35
C PRO A 61 -2.24 10.25 20.82
N GLU A 62 -2.33 9.79 22.06
CA GLU A 62 -1.47 8.76 22.65
C GLU A 62 -1.70 7.36 22.05
N ARG A 63 -2.84 7.13 21.39
CA ARG A 63 -3.16 5.90 20.65
C ARG A 63 -3.24 6.12 19.14
N ALA A 64 -2.75 7.26 18.66
CA ALA A 64 -2.86 7.61 17.26
C ALA A 64 -2.19 6.58 16.34
N THR A 65 -2.83 6.31 15.20
CA THR A 65 -2.36 5.40 14.17
C THR A 65 -2.69 5.98 12.79
N ALA A 66 -1.70 5.95 11.90
CA ALA A 66 -1.88 6.34 10.51
C ALA A 66 -2.78 5.34 9.75
N CYS A 67 -3.07 5.64 8.47
CA CYS A 67 -3.87 4.76 7.65
C CYS A 67 -3.20 3.39 7.50
N ALA A 68 -3.96 2.31 7.71
CA ALA A 68 -3.55 0.96 7.35
C ALA A 68 -3.75 0.71 5.86
N PHE A 69 -3.09 -0.33 5.34
CA PHE A 69 -3.30 -0.83 3.98
C PHE A 69 -4.76 -1.26 3.76
N ASN A 70 -5.13 -1.41 2.49
CA ASN A 70 -6.40 -2.04 2.10
C ASN A 70 -6.18 -3.48 1.66
N LEU A 71 -7.12 -4.35 2.03
CA LEU A 71 -7.28 -5.68 1.49
C LEU A 71 -7.48 -5.62 -0.03
N GLU A 72 -6.97 -6.62 -0.71
CA GLU A 72 -7.15 -6.82 -2.14
C GLU A 72 -7.86 -8.13 -2.41
N TYR A 73 -8.60 -8.18 -3.51
CA TYR A 73 -9.23 -9.40 -4.00
C TYR A 73 -8.67 -9.77 -5.35
N LEU A 74 -7.79 -10.77 -5.37
CA LEU A 74 -7.47 -11.49 -6.59
C LEU A 74 -8.31 -12.74 -6.72
N LEU A 75 -9.00 -12.85 -7.85
CA LEU A 75 -9.75 -14.03 -8.20
C LEU A 75 -9.24 -14.57 -9.54
N THR A 76 -8.85 -15.83 -9.56
CA THR A 76 -8.51 -16.53 -10.81
C THR A 76 -9.36 -17.78 -10.92
N GLY A 77 -10.06 -17.94 -12.03
CA GLY A 77 -10.96 -19.06 -12.26
C GLY A 77 -10.77 -19.66 -13.65
N GLY A 78 -11.17 -20.92 -13.80
CA GLY A 78 -11.06 -21.67 -15.05
C GLY A 78 -11.31 -23.15 -14.81
N ARG A 79 -10.84 -24.00 -15.73
CA ARG A 79 -10.89 -25.46 -15.56
C ARG A 79 -9.50 -26.04 -15.36
N ASP A 80 -9.30 -26.81 -14.30
CA ASP A 80 -8.00 -27.37 -13.93
C ASP A 80 -7.64 -28.60 -14.79
N LEU A 81 -6.63 -28.47 -15.65
CA LEU A 81 -6.22 -29.53 -16.58
C LEU A 81 -5.32 -30.59 -15.94
N ARG A 82 -4.89 -30.42 -14.69
CA ARG A 82 -4.15 -31.44 -13.93
C ARG A 82 -5.00 -32.67 -13.62
N HIS A 83 -6.32 -32.54 -13.74
CA HIS A 83 -7.29 -33.60 -13.50
C HIS A 83 -8.07 -33.95 -14.77
N LYS A 84 -8.32 -35.24 -14.99
CA LYS A 84 -9.06 -35.75 -16.17
C LYS A 84 -10.46 -35.13 -16.32
N GLU A 85 -11.17 -34.93 -15.21
CA GLU A 85 -12.54 -34.36 -15.18
C GLU A 85 -12.58 -32.85 -15.46
N LYS A 86 -11.42 -32.18 -15.49
CA LYS A 86 -11.29 -30.74 -15.69
C LYS A 86 -12.23 -29.94 -14.77
N PRO A 87 -12.17 -30.12 -13.44
CA PRO A 87 -13.07 -29.43 -12.52
C PRO A 87 -12.87 -27.91 -12.60
N ILE A 88 -13.90 -27.16 -12.24
CA ILE A 88 -13.78 -25.71 -12.06
C ILE A 88 -12.91 -25.48 -10.82
N PHE A 89 -11.95 -24.56 -10.92
CA PHE A 89 -11.23 -24.04 -9.77
C PHE A 89 -11.53 -22.55 -9.57
N MET A 90 -11.35 -22.09 -8.34
CA MET A 90 -11.47 -20.69 -7.96
C MET A 90 -10.37 -20.38 -6.97
N PHE A 91 -9.30 -19.77 -7.47
CA PHE A 91 -8.25 -19.22 -6.64
C PHE A 91 -8.73 -17.88 -6.12
N TYR A 92 -8.94 -17.79 -4.81
CA TYR A 92 -9.31 -16.56 -4.13
C TYR A 92 -8.29 -16.27 -3.05
N ASP A 93 -7.49 -15.24 -3.26
CA ASP A 93 -6.27 -14.99 -2.51
C ASP A 93 -6.27 -13.55 -1.98
N TRP A 94 -5.93 -13.44 -0.70
CA TRP A 94 -5.89 -12.21 0.07
C TRP A 94 -4.51 -12.06 0.67
N LEU A 95 -3.82 -11.01 0.27
CA LEU A 95 -2.50 -10.72 0.80
C LEU A 95 -2.57 -9.90 2.10
N PRO A 96 -1.67 -10.20 3.05
CA PRO A 96 -1.42 -9.32 4.18
C PRO A 96 -0.74 -8.02 3.72
N GLY A 97 -0.72 -7.02 4.59
CA GLY A 97 -0.06 -5.75 4.30
C GLY A 97 0.28 -4.96 5.56
N GLY A 98 0.62 -3.69 5.35
CA GLY A 98 1.16 -2.86 6.41
C GLY A 98 0.12 -2.05 7.18
N TRP A 99 0.24 -2.00 8.52
CA TRP A 99 -0.57 -1.10 9.34
C TRP A 99 0.05 0.29 9.48
N GLY A 100 -0.73 1.32 9.79
CA GLY A 100 -0.19 2.67 9.94
C GLY A 100 0.83 2.79 11.08
N GLY A 101 1.83 3.65 10.90
CA GLY A 101 2.72 4.09 11.97
C GLY A 101 1.92 4.63 13.14
N ARG A 102 2.41 4.45 14.37
CA ARG A 102 1.71 4.84 15.60
C ARG A 102 2.51 5.86 16.37
N ASN A 103 1.84 6.62 17.22
CA ASN A 103 2.54 7.46 18.17
C ASN A 103 3.38 6.59 19.13
N GLY A 104 4.70 6.60 18.95
CA GLY A 104 5.66 5.85 19.77
C GLY A 104 6.10 4.50 19.20
N LYS A 105 5.59 4.07 18.02
CA LYS A 105 5.97 2.77 17.45
C LYS A 105 5.64 2.64 15.96
N ASP A 106 6.50 1.97 15.20
CA ASP A 106 6.22 1.61 13.81
C ASP A 106 4.96 0.74 13.65
N GLY A 107 4.37 0.79 12.46
CA GLY A 107 3.24 -0.03 12.06
C GLY A 107 3.61 -1.50 11.94
N ALA A 108 2.63 -2.40 12.14
CA ALA A 108 2.88 -3.83 12.00
C ALA A 108 3.07 -4.20 10.51
N ASN A 109 4.22 -4.81 10.20
CA ASN A 109 4.53 -5.36 8.88
C ASN A 109 3.71 -6.62 8.60
N VAL A 110 3.23 -6.80 7.36
CA VAL A 110 2.68 -8.07 6.87
C VAL A 110 1.64 -8.70 7.82
N THR A 111 0.64 -7.90 8.19
CA THR A 111 -0.46 -8.37 9.04
C THR A 111 -1.79 -8.25 8.30
N THR A 112 -2.83 -8.81 8.91
CA THR A 112 -4.14 -8.89 8.28
C THR A 112 -4.84 -7.56 8.22
N ALA A 113 -5.71 -7.43 7.21
CA ALA A 113 -6.43 -6.20 6.97
C ALA A 113 -7.42 -5.90 8.11
N SER A 114 -7.83 -4.64 8.22
CA SER A 114 -8.73 -4.19 9.30
C SER A 114 -10.09 -4.89 9.28
N PHE A 115 -10.51 -5.40 8.12
CA PHE A 115 -11.71 -6.25 8.00
C PHE A 115 -11.61 -7.56 8.80
N GLY A 116 -10.41 -8.15 8.90
CA GLY A 116 -10.21 -9.49 9.42
C GLY A 116 -8.94 -9.61 10.26
N VAL A 117 -8.84 -8.82 11.33
CA VAL A 117 -7.65 -8.73 12.21
C VAL A 117 -7.18 -10.06 12.85
N GLY A 118 -8.02 -11.09 12.83
CA GLY A 118 -7.69 -12.44 13.33
C GLY A 118 -7.45 -13.49 12.23
N LEU A 119 -7.42 -13.08 10.96
CA LEU A 119 -7.14 -13.99 9.85
C LEU A 119 -5.64 -14.35 9.81
N MET A 120 -5.29 -15.32 8.98
CA MET A 120 -3.90 -15.73 8.73
C MET A 120 -3.69 -15.90 7.23
N SER A 121 -2.46 -15.69 6.77
CA SER A 121 -2.07 -15.94 5.38
C SER A 121 -2.29 -17.41 5.03
N GLN A 122 -2.82 -17.67 3.84
CA GLN A 122 -3.00 -19.03 3.34
C GLN A 122 -1.63 -19.63 2.96
N PRO A 123 -1.37 -20.91 3.29
CA PRO A 123 -0.10 -21.55 2.94
C PRO A 123 0.03 -21.72 1.43
N VAL A 124 1.18 -21.32 0.88
CA VAL A 124 1.49 -21.41 -0.56
C VAL A 124 1.27 -22.83 -1.09
N GLU A 125 1.82 -23.85 -0.42
CA GLU A 125 1.66 -25.24 -0.83
C GLU A 125 0.18 -25.69 -0.89
N GLY A 126 -0.64 -25.17 0.02
CA GLY A 126 -2.08 -25.45 0.03
C GLY A 126 -2.79 -24.84 -1.18
N GLN A 127 -2.43 -23.61 -1.52
CA GLN A 127 -2.97 -22.91 -2.68
C GLN A 127 -2.56 -23.58 -4.00
N GLU A 128 -1.29 -23.97 -4.13
CA GLU A 128 -0.76 -24.64 -5.32
C GLU A 128 -1.33 -26.06 -5.49
N ARG A 129 -1.62 -26.76 -4.39
CA ARG A 129 -2.33 -28.04 -4.46
C ARG A 129 -3.76 -27.86 -4.94
N ALA A 130 -4.46 -26.83 -4.44
CA ALA A 130 -5.87 -26.60 -4.76
C ALA A 130 -6.10 -25.97 -6.14
N ASN A 131 -5.14 -25.24 -6.69
CA ASN A 131 -5.31 -24.45 -7.92
C ASN A 131 -4.12 -24.66 -8.87
N PRO A 132 -4.31 -24.63 -10.20
CA PRO A 132 -3.24 -24.72 -11.18
C PRO A 132 -2.47 -23.39 -11.27
N ILE A 133 -1.86 -22.97 -10.16
CA ILE A 133 -1.09 -21.73 -10.02
C ILE A 133 0.15 -22.09 -9.21
N LEU A 134 1.32 -21.64 -9.64
CA LEU A 134 2.61 -21.82 -8.95
C LEU A 134 3.07 -20.47 -8.42
N THR A 135 3.36 -20.36 -7.13
CA THR A 135 3.90 -19.12 -6.55
C THR A 135 5.42 -19.13 -6.72
N THR A 136 5.96 -18.08 -7.34
CA THR A 136 7.42 -17.95 -7.56
C THR A 136 8.08 -16.96 -6.62
N ALA A 137 7.31 -16.05 -6.01
CA ALA A 137 7.79 -15.15 -4.99
C ALA A 137 6.66 -14.84 -4.00
N PHE A 138 7.01 -14.77 -2.71
CA PHE A 138 6.16 -14.19 -1.67
C PHE A 138 7.07 -13.60 -0.58
N GLN A 139 7.27 -12.29 -0.61
CA GLN A 139 8.27 -11.61 0.21
C GLN A 139 7.79 -10.21 0.63
N ILE A 140 8.42 -9.65 1.67
CA ILE A 140 8.21 -8.24 2.05
C ILE A 140 8.64 -7.35 0.88
N GLN A 141 7.84 -6.33 0.59
CA GLN A 141 8.17 -5.36 -0.44
C GLN A 141 8.91 -4.17 0.18
N THR A 142 10.22 -4.06 -0.07
CA THR A 142 11.05 -2.92 0.30
C THR A 142 10.41 -1.61 -0.18
N ASP A 143 10.52 -0.57 0.64
CA ASP A 143 10.00 0.79 0.39
C ASP A 143 8.48 0.91 0.27
N SER A 144 7.72 -0.17 0.52
CA SER A 144 6.25 -0.15 0.39
C SER A 144 5.54 0.68 1.46
N ALA A 145 6.17 0.86 2.62
CA ALA A 145 5.62 1.57 3.77
C ALA A 145 5.74 3.10 3.63
N GLY A 146 4.78 3.82 4.19
CA GLY A 146 4.82 5.27 4.31
C GLY A 146 5.89 5.73 5.29
N PRO A 147 6.81 6.62 4.88
CA PRO A 147 7.81 7.19 5.77
C PRO A 147 7.19 8.07 6.86
N GLY A 148 7.77 8.03 8.04
CA GLY A 148 7.41 8.92 9.15
C GLY A 148 8.43 8.79 10.27
N LYS A 149 8.31 9.64 11.31
CA LYS A 149 9.04 9.42 12.57
C LYS A 149 8.88 7.98 13.04
N TRP A 150 7.65 7.49 12.93
CA TRP A 150 7.28 6.10 13.02
C TRP A 150 6.78 5.61 11.66
N ARG A 151 7.50 4.65 11.07
CA ARG A 151 7.25 4.10 9.74
C ARG A 151 5.92 3.33 9.73
N GLY A 152 5.20 3.38 8.61
CA GLY A 152 4.13 2.41 8.37
C GLY A 152 4.66 0.98 8.33
N GLY A 153 3.79 -0.01 8.52
CA GLY A 153 4.14 -1.41 8.27
C GLY A 153 4.37 -1.65 6.79
N LEU A 154 5.21 -2.62 6.43
CA LEU A 154 5.43 -3.00 5.04
C LEU A 154 4.34 -3.91 4.49
N GLY A 155 4.10 -3.78 3.19
CA GLY A 155 3.37 -4.73 2.38
C GLY A 155 4.25 -5.90 1.92
N VAL A 156 3.68 -6.70 1.03
CA VAL A 156 4.33 -7.86 0.40
C VAL A 156 4.19 -7.78 -1.10
N VAL A 157 5.03 -8.49 -1.83
CA VAL A 157 4.79 -8.84 -3.23
C VAL A 157 4.58 -10.33 -3.34
N LYS A 158 3.57 -10.72 -4.13
CA LYS A 158 3.37 -12.11 -4.53
C LYS A 158 3.33 -12.22 -6.04
N THR A 159 4.17 -13.10 -6.56
CA THR A 159 4.26 -13.41 -7.99
C THR A 159 3.88 -14.86 -8.20
N SER A 160 3.07 -15.10 -9.22
CA SER A 160 2.60 -16.45 -9.54
C SER A 160 2.54 -16.68 -11.04
N ILE A 161 2.70 -17.94 -11.43
CA ILE A 161 2.62 -18.41 -12.81
C ILE A 161 1.33 -19.22 -12.95
N MET A 162 0.53 -18.89 -13.95
CA MET A 162 -0.62 -19.71 -14.32
C MET A 162 -0.15 -21.05 -14.89
N ARG A 163 -0.69 -22.16 -14.38
CA ARG A 163 -0.34 -23.51 -14.83
C ARG A 163 -1.47 -24.10 -15.66
N ASP A 164 -1.42 -25.43 -15.83
CA ASP A 164 -2.27 -26.25 -16.68
C ASP A 164 -3.77 -26.00 -16.45
N ALA A 165 -4.34 -25.06 -17.19
CA ALA A 165 -5.72 -24.63 -17.05
C ALA A 165 -6.33 -24.30 -18.41
N GLN A 166 -7.61 -24.60 -18.57
CA GLN A 166 -8.40 -24.26 -19.73
C GLN A 166 -9.24 -23.01 -19.43
N ASP A 167 -9.18 -22.08 -20.38
CA ASP A 167 -9.88 -20.79 -20.39
C ASP A 167 -9.78 -20.01 -19.06
N PRO A 168 -8.58 -19.85 -18.47
CA PRO A 168 -8.47 -19.15 -17.20
C PRO A 168 -8.66 -17.64 -17.38
N VAL A 169 -9.37 -17.04 -16.44
CA VAL A 169 -9.54 -15.58 -16.32
C VAL A 169 -9.07 -15.11 -14.96
N ILE A 170 -8.57 -13.88 -14.91
CA ILE A 170 -8.19 -13.19 -13.69
C ILE A 170 -9.01 -11.91 -13.52
N SER A 171 -9.47 -11.69 -12.30
CA SER A 171 -10.17 -10.48 -11.88
C SER A 171 -9.47 -9.93 -10.65
N TYR A 172 -9.34 -8.61 -10.59
CA TYR A 172 -8.71 -7.93 -9.48
C TYR A 172 -9.55 -6.74 -9.07
N ILE A 173 -9.86 -6.67 -7.78
CA ILE A 173 -10.48 -5.49 -7.20
C ILE A 173 -9.75 -5.12 -5.91
N CYS A 174 -8.98 -4.06 -6.03
CA CYS A 174 -8.42 -3.32 -4.93
C CYS A 174 -8.59 -1.82 -5.22
N ASP A 175 -8.43 -0.99 -4.19
CA ASP A 175 -8.23 0.45 -4.33
C ASP A 175 -6.78 0.75 -3.93
N ARG A 176 -6.34 2.01 -3.89
CA ARG A 176 -4.96 2.46 -3.53
C ARG A 176 -3.94 2.56 -4.68
N GLU A 177 -4.34 2.29 -5.92
CA GLU A 177 -3.52 2.70 -7.08
C GLU A 177 -3.42 4.22 -7.20
N ARG A 178 -4.58 4.90 -7.11
CA ARG A 178 -4.69 6.36 -7.18
C ARG A 178 -4.98 6.99 -5.81
N ALA A 179 -5.77 6.31 -4.97
CA ALA A 179 -6.11 6.75 -3.62
C ALA A 179 -5.13 6.20 -2.57
N VAL A 180 -3.84 6.52 -2.74
CA VAL A 180 -2.73 5.95 -1.97
C VAL A 180 -2.95 6.05 -0.45
N VAL A 181 -2.46 5.05 0.31
CA VAL A 181 -2.55 5.02 1.77
C VAL A 181 -1.83 6.25 2.34
N TRP A 182 -2.50 7.01 3.20
CA TRP A 182 -2.01 8.30 3.67
C TRP A 182 -1.29 8.22 5.02
N GLY A 183 -0.26 9.04 5.19
CA GLY A 183 0.32 9.33 6.50
C GLY A 183 -0.49 10.37 7.28
N ILE A 184 -0.17 10.54 8.56
CA ILE A 184 -0.74 11.58 9.43
C ILE A 184 0.35 12.29 10.24
N ASN A 185 0.04 13.48 10.75
CA ASN A 185 0.91 14.28 11.61
C ASN A 185 2.31 14.53 11.01
N GLY A 186 2.40 14.80 9.71
CA GLY A 186 3.68 14.98 9.02
C GLY A 186 4.23 13.72 8.33
N GLY A 187 3.61 12.57 8.56
CA GLY A 187 3.96 11.33 7.88
C GLY A 187 3.58 11.32 6.40
N LEU A 188 4.33 10.56 5.62
CA LEU A 188 4.21 10.42 4.18
C LEU A 188 3.36 9.19 3.79
N PRO A 189 2.78 9.19 2.58
CA PRO A 189 2.00 8.08 2.04
C PRO A 189 2.84 6.84 1.71
N SER A 190 2.19 5.69 1.66
CA SER A 190 2.78 4.41 1.22
C SER A 190 3.09 4.40 -0.28
N MET A 191 3.53 3.26 -0.82
CA MET A 191 3.51 3.03 -2.27
C MET A 191 2.06 2.92 -2.80
N PRO A 192 1.77 3.40 -4.02
CA PRO A 192 0.61 2.94 -4.78
C PRO A 192 0.83 1.48 -5.23
N HIS A 193 -0.23 0.79 -5.67
CA HIS A 193 -0.10 -0.58 -6.19
C HIS A 193 -1.11 -0.89 -7.29
N GLY A 194 -0.96 -2.07 -7.89
CA GLY A 194 -1.79 -2.63 -8.94
C GLY A 194 -1.18 -3.96 -9.39
N LEU A 195 -1.81 -4.62 -10.35
CA LEU A 195 -1.34 -5.90 -10.85
C LEU A 195 -0.60 -5.73 -12.18
N THR A 196 0.57 -6.36 -12.28
CA THR A 196 1.30 -6.51 -13.55
C THR A 196 1.13 -7.93 -14.06
N LEU A 197 0.78 -8.06 -15.33
CA LEU A 197 0.68 -9.34 -16.05
C LEU A 197 1.78 -9.41 -17.12
N THR A 198 2.62 -10.43 -17.06
CA THR A 198 3.63 -10.72 -18.08
C THR A 198 3.19 -11.90 -18.91
N ARG A 199 2.96 -11.67 -20.20
CA ARG A 199 2.49 -12.71 -21.12
C ARG A 199 3.60 -13.70 -21.45
N ALA A 200 3.35 -15.00 -21.31
CA ALA A 200 4.33 -16.06 -21.58
C ALA A 200 4.89 -15.99 -23.01
N LYS A 201 4.01 -15.72 -23.98
CA LYS A 201 4.32 -15.70 -25.42
C LYS A 201 5.24 -14.55 -25.82
N THR A 202 5.17 -13.41 -25.13
CA THR A 202 5.89 -12.19 -25.53
C THR A 202 6.94 -11.75 -24.52
N GLY A 203 6.84 -12.22 -23.26
CA GLY A 203 7.66 -11.76 -22.15
C GLY A 203 7.42 -10.29 -21.77
N LYS A 204 6.41 -9.62 -22.35
CA LYS A 204 6.15 -8.20 -22.10
C LYS A 204 5.26 -8.03 -20.87
N PRO A 205 5.66 -7.20 -19.89
CA PRO A 205 4.79 -6.81 -18.79
C PRO A 205 3.71 -5.84 -19.25
N GLU A 206 2.51 -6.00 -18.70
CA GLU A 206 1.32 -5.21 -18.93
C GLU A 206 0.78 -4.77 -17.57
N TRP A 207 0.66 -3.46 -17.33
CA TRP A 207 0.03 -2.94 -16.12
C TRP A 207 -1.49 -2.99 -16.27
N LEU A 208 -2.15 -3.78 -15.43
CA LEU A 208 -3.62 -3.91 -15.43
C LEU A 208 -4.28 -3.00 -14.39
N GLY A 209 -3.49 -2.33 -13.54
CA GLY A 209 -3.99 -1.48 -12.46
C GLY A 209 -4.64 -2.27 -11.34
N SER A 210 -5.49 -1.59 -10.58
CA SER A 210 -6.11 -2.12 -9.35
C SER A 210 -7.54 -2.64 -9.50
N VAL A 211 -8.19 -2.35 -10.63
CA VAL A 211 -9.59 -2.72 -10.87
C VAL A 211 -9.79 -3.20 -12.30
N PHE A 212 -10.05 -4.50 -12.47
CA PHE A 212 -10.45 -5.12 -13.72
C PHE A 212 -11.15 -6.46 -13.47
N SER A 213 -11.91 -6.94 -14.45
CA SER A 213 -12.61 -8.22 -14.36
C SER A 213 -12.45 -9.03 -15.63
N ASP A 214 -12.53 -10.36 -15.48
CA ASP A 214 -12.59 -11.33 -16.57
C ASP A 214 -11.49 -11.17 -17.62
N MET A 215 -10.27 -10.84 -17.20
CA MET A 215 -9.13 -10.73 -18.10
C MET A 215 -8.61 -12.13 -18.46
N PRO A 216 -8.72 -12.60 -19.72
CA PRO A 216 -8.10 -13.83 -20.16
C PRO A 216 -6.59 -13.87 -19.88
N ILE A 217 -6.15 -15.00 -19.33
CA ILE A 217 -4.74 -15.37 -19.16
C ILE A 217 -4.49 -16.75 -19.77
N GLU A 218 -3.24 -17.10 -19.98
CA GLU A 218 -2.85 -18.41 -20.51
C GLU A 218 -1.88 -19.12 -19.56
N SER A 219 -1.77 -20.45 -19.70
CA SER A 219 -0.74 -21.20 -18.99
C SER A 219 0.65 -20.66 -19.35
N GLY A 220 1.45 -20.39 -18.33
CA GLY A 220 2.75 -19.73 -18.41
C GLY A 220 2.72 -18.23 -18.16
N ASP A 221 1.56 -17.56 -18.23
CA ASP A 221 1.46 -16.13 -17.90
C ASP A 221 1.83 -15.92 -16.43
N ILE A 222 2.56 -14.84 -16.17
CA ILE A 222 3.04 -14.48 -14.83
C ILE A 222 2.25 -13.26 -14.36
N PHE A 223 1.61 -13.34 -13.20
CA PHE A 223 0.97 -12.19 -12.57
C PHE A 223 1.67 -11.86 -11.26
N SER A 224 2.02 -10.59 -11.08
CA SER A 224 2.65 -10.08 -9.87
C SER A 224 1.81 -8.96 -9.30
N ARG A 225 1.52 -9.05 -8.00
CA ARG A 225 0.77 -8.01 -7.29
C ARG A 225 1.42 -7.71 -5.94
N PRO A 226 1.74 -6.44 -5.67
CA PRO A 226 2.13 -6.00 -4.34
C PRO A 226 0.91 -5.57 -3.52
N THR A 227 1.02 -5.66 -2.20
CA THR A 227 0.18 -4.90 -1.26
C THR A 227 0.90 -3.64 -0.83
N ALA A 228 0.11 -2.60 -0.54
CA ALA A 228 0.66 -1.38 0.01
C ALA A 228 1.08 -1.60 1.46
N GLY A 229 2.04 -0.79 1.92
CA GLY A 229 2.27 -0.62 3.35
C GLY A 229 1.24 0.30 4.00
N GLY A 230 1.39 0.51 5.31
CA GLY A 230 0.65 1.54 6.04
C GLY A 230 1.24 2.92 5.79
N GLY A 231 0.49 3.98 6.09
CA GLY A 231 1.01 5.34 6.09
C GLY A 231 1.96 5.61 7.26
N GLY A 232 2.85 6.59 7.11
CA GLY A 232 3.74 7.01 8.17
C GLY A 232 3.06 7.90 9.22
N PHE A 233 3.63 7.94 10.42
CA PHE A 233 3.22 8.86 11.48
C PHE A 233 4.39 9.78 11.86
N GLY A 234 4.15 11.08 11.95
CA GLY A 234 5.19 12.05 12.31
C GLY A 234 6.10 12.40 11.13
N ASP A 235 6.81 13.52 11.22
CA ASP A 235 7.78 13.94 10.21
C ASP A 235 8.90 12.90 10.04
N PRO A 236 9.13 12.35 8.82
CA PRO A 236 10.24 11.43 8.54
C PRO A 236 11.61 11.93 8.95
N LEU A 237 11.86 13.25 8.88
CA LEU A 237 13.14 13.84 9.26
C LEU A 237 13.39 13.84 10.77
N GLU A 238 12.38 13.53 11.58
CA GLU A 238 12.50 13.32 13.02
C GLU A 238 12.78 11.86 13.42
N ARG A 239 12.76 10.91 12.47
CA ARG A 239 13.10 9.51 12.77
C ARG A 239 14.56 9.43 13.22
N ASP A 240 14.83 8.60 14.21
CA ASP A 240 16.21 8.33 14.65
C ASP A 240 17.01 7.69 13.48
N PRO A 241 18.15 8.27 13.05
CA PRO A 241 18.96 7.71 11.97
C PRO A 241 19.40 6.26 12.21
N SER A 242 19.57 5.83 13.47
CA SER A 242 19.92 4.45 13.80
C SER A 242 18.78 3.47 13.49
N LEU A 243 17.52 3.87 13.68
CA LEU A 243 16.35 3.06 13.28
C LEU A 243 16.20 2.99 11.76
N VAL A 244 16.62 4.02 11.03
CA VAL A 244 16.67 3.98 9.56
C VAL A 244 17.77 3.01 9.09
N LEU A 245 18.92 2.99 9.77
CA LEU A 245 19.97 2.01 9.51
C LEU A 245 19.48 0.57 9.74
N GLU A 246 18.76 0.32 10.83
CA GLU A 246 18.12 -0.98 11.08
C GLU A 246 17.13 -1.35 9.97
N ASP A 247 16.26 -0.42 9.55
CA ASP A 247 15.34 -0.65 8.43
C ASP A 247 16.09 -0.97 7.11
N VAL A 248 17.28 -0.40 6.89
CA VAL A 248 18.11 -0.70 5.71
C VAL A 248 18.74 -2.10 5.81
N ILE A 249 19.22 -2.48 6.99
CA ILE A 249 19.78 -3.82 7.24
C ILE A 249 18.71 -4.90 7.04
N ASP A 250 17.47 -4.63 7.48
CA ASP A 250 16.33 -5.54 7.34
C ASP A 250 15.67 -5.50 5.93
N GLU A 251 16.24 -4.74 4.98
CA GLU A 251 15.71 -4.53 3.63
C GLU A 251 14.28 -3.96 3.59
N TYR A 252 13.86 -3.29 4.66
CA TYR A 252 12.58 -2.59 4.75
C TYR A 252 12.61 -1.27 4.00
N VAL A 253 13.73 -0.57 4.10
CA VAL A 253 14.00 0.70 3.40
C VAL A 253 15.26 0.53 2.58
N SER A 254 15.26 0.94 1.32
CA SER A 254 16.49 0.95 0.51
C SER A 254 17.43 2.08 0.93
N ILE A 255 18.73 1.98 0.66
CA ILE A 255 19.70 3.07 0.90
C ILE A 255 19.26 4.36 0.19
N GLU A 256 18.74 4.24 -1.03
CA GLU A 256 18.23 5.39 -1.78
C GLU A 256 17.07 6.07 -1.05
N ARG A 257 16.12 5.29 -0.54
CA ARG A 257 14.95 5.84 0.18
C ARG A 257 15.28 6.30 1.59
N ALA A 258 16.30 5.73 2.24
CA ALA A 258 16.85 6.27 3.48
C ALA A 258 17.29 7.74 3.27
N ALA A 259 17.97 8.03 2.16
CA ALA A 259 18.40 9.38 1.83
C ALA A 259 17.22 10.28 1.38
N LYS A 260 16.40 9.83 0.43
CA LYS A 260 15.32 10.65 -0.14
C LYS A 260 14.18 10.93 0.84
N ASP A 261 13.75 9.92 1.60
CA ASP A 261 12.53 10.00 2.41
C ASP A 261 12.84 10.43 3.86
N TYR A 262 13.99 10.05 4.43
CA TYR A 262 14.37 10.34 5.83
C TYR A 262 15.55 11.30 5.98
N GLY A 263 16.23 11.65 4.88
CA GLY A 263 17.44 12.46 4.90
C GLY A 263 18.64 11.77 5.53
N VAL A 264 18.66 10.43 5.59
CA VAL A 264 19.71 9.66 6.25
C VAL A 264 20.66 9.06 5.22
N VAL A 265 21.95 9.34 5.38
CA VAL A 265 23.01 8.89 4.46
C VAL A 265 23.67 7.64 5.02
N ILE A 266 23.55 6.53 4.29
CA ILE A 266 24.10 5.22 4.66
C ILE A 266 24.97 4.70 3.53
N HIS A 267 26.14 4.16 3.87
CA HIS A 267 27.06 3.53 2.94
C HIS A 267 27.07 2.01 3.18
N ALA A 268 26.82 1.23 2.13
CA ALA A 268 27.06 -0.19 2.16
C ALA A 268 28.57 -0.46 2.13
N ILE A 269 29.08 -1.10 3.18
CA ILE A 269 30.49 -1.54 3.24
C ILE A 269 30.57 -2.98 2.72
N ASP A 270 29.76 -3.86 3.29
CA ASP A 270 29.59 -5.24 2.84
C ASP A 270 28.17 -5.74 3.20
N PRO A 271 27.21 -5.69 2.24
CA PRO A 271 25.84 -6.14 2.45
C PRO A 271 25.71 -7.62 2.86
N GLU A 272 26.64 -8.50 2.44
CA GLU A 272 26.54 -9.95 2.69
C GLU A 272 26.69 -10.29 4.19
N ILE A 273 27.36 -9.42 4.94
CA ILE A 273 27.52 -9.53 6.39
C ILE A 273 26.76 -8.43 7.14
N CYS A 274 25.82 -7.76 6.47
CA CYS A 274 25.05 -6.65 7.00
C CYS A 274 25.92 -5.49 7.54
N ALA A 275 27.08 -5.23 6.92
CA ALA A 275 27.98 -4.14 7.32
C ALA A 275 27.64 -2.85 6.57
N TYR A 276 27.10 -1.88 7.31
CA TYR A 276 26.73 -0.56 6.82
C TYR A 276 27.29 0.52 7.73
N GLU A 277 27.60 1.68 7.14
CA GLU A 277 28.10 2.86 7.86
C GLU A 277 27.07 3.98 7.75
N LEU A 278 26.72 4.58 8.89
CA LEU A 278 25.86 5.75 8.99
C LEU A 278 26.72 7.03 9.00
N ASP A 279 26.57 7.88 7.98
CA ASP A 279 27.25 9.17 7.91
C ASP A 279 26.38 10.25 8.58
N MET A 280 26.67 10.52 9.86
CA MET A 280 25.95 11.52 10.65
C MET A 280 26.13 12.96 10.13
N PRO A 281 27.35 13.45 9.83
CA PRO A 281 27.52 14.78 9.23
C PRO A 281 26.74 14.97 7.92
N ALA A 282 26.79 14.00 6.99
CA ALA A 282 26.05 14.09 5.74
C ALA A 282 24.53 14.00 5.96
N THR A 283 24.08 13.18 6.91
CA THR A 283 22.67 13.08 7.34
C THR A 283 22.14 14.43 7.85
N GLU A 284 22.89 15.11 8.72
CA GLU A 284 22.50 16.43 9.23
C GLU A 284 22.36 17.45 8.09
N GLN A 285 23.36 17.52 7.20
CA GLN A 285 23.34 18.40 6.04
C GLN A 285 22.16 18.11 5.09
N LEU A 286 21.91 16.83 4.80
CA LEU A 286 20.83 16.42 3.91
C LEU A 286 19.44 16.75 4.50
N ARG A 287 19.24 16.52 5.81
CA ARG A 287 18.01 16.90 6.50
C ARG A 287 17.74 18.41 6.45
N GLU A 288 18.77 19.23 6.61
CA GLU A 288 18.64 20.69 6.46
C GLU A 288 18.23 21.09 5.04
N GLN A 289 18.84 20.49 4.03
CA GLN A 289 18.49 20.73 2.63
C GLN A 289 17.05 20.32 2.33
N ILE A 290 16.63 19.12 2.74
CA ILE A 290 15.26 18.64 2.54
C ILE A 290 14.27 19.55 3.27
N ARG A 291 14.53 19.94 4.52
CA ARG A 291 13.66 20.84 5.27
C ARG A 291 13.44 22.17 4.54
N ALA A 292 14.50 22.73 3.97
CA ALA A 292 14.43 24.00 3.23
C ALA A 292 13.65 23.90 1.91
N GLN A 293 13.57 22.72 1.28
CA GLN A 293 13.05 22.59 -0.09
C GLN A 293 11.76 21.76 -0.22
N ARG A 294 11.45 20.84 0.70
CA ARG A 294 10.36 19.86 0.58
C ARG A 294 8.98 20.46 0.32
N VAL A 295 8.68 21.62 0.91
CA VAL A 295 7.41 22.32 0.68
C VAL A 295 7.34 22.88 -0.75
N ALA A 296 8.45 23.40 -1.26
CA ALA A 296 8.52 23.88 -2.64
C ALA A 296 8.40 22.72 -3.64
N TRP A 297 9.05 21.58 -3.37
CA TRP A 297 8.93 20.38 -4.20
C TRP A 297 7.48 19.89 -4.30
N MET A 298 6.76 19.77 -3.17
CA MET A 298 5.34 19.41 -3.13
C MET A 298 4.42 20.35 -3.93
N ARG A 299 4.85 21.60 -4.14
CA ARG A 299 4.11 22.64 -4.87
C ARG A 299 4.58 22.83 -6.31
N SER A 300 5.45 21.95 -6.80
CA SER A 300 5.91 21.97 -8.20
C SER A 300 4.73 21.77 -9.17
N ASP A 301 4.86 22.28 -10.40
CA ASP A 301 3.87 22.07 -11.46
C ASP A 301 3.70 20.57 -11.75
N PRO A 302 2.51 19.99 -11.57
CA PRO A 302 2.27 18.57 -11.85
C PRO A 302 2.61 18.14 -13.28
N THR A 303 2.53 19.06 -14.24
CA THR A 303 2.84 18.80 -15.65
C THR A 303 4.33 18.54 -15.84
N GLU A 304 5.17 19.31 -15.16
CA GLU A 304 6.62 19.12 -15.18
C GLU A 304 7.01 17.83 -14.44
N VAL A 305 6.36 17.52 -13.33
CA VAL A 305 6.58 16.26 -12.59
C VAL A 305 6.24 15.05 -13.47
N ALA A 306 5.11 15.09 -14.19
CA ALA A 306 4.73 14.05 -15.14
C ALA A 306 5.79 13.89 -16.26
N ARG A 307 6.31 15.00 -16.79
CA ARG A 307 7.40 14.99 -17.77
C ARG A 307 8.68 14.36 -17.20
N TRP A 308 9.07 14.68 -15.97
CA TRP A 308 10.24 14.08 -15.32
C TRP A 308 10.09 12.58 -15.12
N TYR A 309 8.89 12.11 -14.78
CA TYR A 309 8.59 10.68 -14.67
C TYR A 309 8.70 9.97 -16.03
N GLN A 310 8.12 10.55 -17.08
CA GLN A 310 8.22 10.03 -18.46
C GLN A 310 9.67 10.00 -18.98
N GLU A 311 10.50 10.95 -18.54
CA GLU A 311 11.94 11.00 -18.86
C GLU A 311 12.79 10.05 -17.99
N GLY A 312 12.19 9.35 -17.02
CA GLY A 312 12.89 8.44 -16.11
C GLY A 312 13.79 9.14 -15.09
N LYS A 313 13.58 10.44 -14.84
CA LYS A 313 14.37 11.23 -13.87
C LYS A 313 13.91 11.04 -12.44
N ILE A 314 12.65 10.65 -12.27
CA ILE A 314 12.01 10.35 -10.99
C ILE A 314 11.23 9.06 -11.15
N ASP A 315 11.05 8.33 -10.06
CA ASP A 315 10.22 7.13 -10.04
C ASP A 315 8.82 7.40 -9.47
N GLN A 316 8.05 6.32 -9.28
CA GLN A 316 6.70 6.37 -8.75
C GLN A 316 6.65 6.89 -7.30
N LEU A 317 7.63 6.52 -6.47
CA LEU A 317 7.68 6.94 -5.07
C LEU A 317 8.08 8.42 -4.98
N ASP A 318 8.98 8.91 -5.83
CA ASP A 318 9.32 10.32 -5.93
C ASP A 318 8.08 11.15 -6.29
N ALA A 319 7.34 10.74 -7.33
CA ALA A 319 6.11 11.41 -7.75
C ALA A 319 5.10 11.52 -6.59
N VAL A 320 4.90 10.44 -5.83
CA VAL A 320 3.91 10.37 -4.76
C VAL A 320 4.38 11.05 -3.46
N ARG A 321 5.62 10.82 -3.03
CA ARG A 321 6.15 11.23 -1.71
C ARG A 321 6.86 12.57 -1.72
N GLN A 322 7.51 12.94 -2.82
CA GLN A 322 8.27 14.19 -2.91
C GLN A 322 7.47 15.32 -3.59
N TYR A 323 6.69 14.96 -4.62
CA TYR A 323 5.97 15.95 -5.44
C TYR A 323 4.45 15.93 -5.25
N GLY A 324 3.90 14.91 -4.59
CA GLY A 324 2.47 14.79 -4.34
C GLY A 324 1.64 14.72 -5.62
N VAL A 325 2.11 14.00 -6.64
CA VAL A 325 1.47 13.89 -7.96
C VAL A 325 1.03 12.45 -8.21
N ILE A 326 -0.20 12.29 -8.70
CA ILE A 326 -0.75 11.00 -9.14
C ILE A 326 -0.73 10.95 -10.66
N LEU A 327 -0.12 9.91 -11.20
CA LEU A 327 0.00 9.65 -12.62
C LEU A 327 -0.71 8.33 -12.96
N GLU A 328 -1.02 8.14 -14.24
CA GLU A 328 -1.23 6.80 -14.78
C GLU A 328 0.13 6.09 -14.83
N TRP A 329 0.28 5.03 -14.04
CA TRP A 329 1.60 4.45 -13.77
C TRP A 329 2.25 3.76 -14.97
N ASP A 330 1.45 3.41 -15.98
CA ASP A 330 1.87 2.79 -17.23
C ASP A 330 2.44 3.80 -18.25
N THR A 331 1.83 4.98 -18.35
CA THR A 331 2.09 5.99 -19.38
C THR A 331 2.75 7.25 -18.82
N GLY A 332 2.74 7.43 -17.50
CA GLY A 332 3.15 8.67 -16.84
C GLY A 332 2.19 9.83 -17.08
N ALA A 333 1.00 9.59 -17.65
CA ALA A 333 0.04 10.64 -17.93
C ALA A 333 -0.47 11.27 -16.62
N LEU A 334 -0.46 12.61 -16.55
CA LEU A 334 -0.97 13.33 -15.39
C LEU A 334 -2.46 13.06 -15.19
N LEU A 335 -2.88 12.82 -13.94
CA LEU A 335 -4.27 12.82 -13.53
C LEU A 335 -4.59 14.09 -12.73
N PRO A 336 -5.15 15.15 -13.36
CA PRO A 336 -5.27 16.45 -12.70
C PRO A 336 -6.18 16.42 -11.47
N LYS A 337 -7.35 15.77 -11.60
CA LYS A 337 -8.32 15.67 -10.49
C LYS A 337 -7.79 14.84 -9.33
N SER A 338 -7.18 13.68 -9.62
CA SER A 338 -6.58 12.83 -8.59
C SER A 338 -5.43 13.53 -7.89
N THR A 339 -4.56 14.21 -8.65
CA THR A 339 -3.46 15.01 -8.09
C THR A 339 -3.95 16.15 -7.21
N GLN A 340 -4.98 16.89 -7.65
CA GLN A 340 -5.57 17.96 -6.84
C GLN A 340 -6.06 17.43 -5.49
N GLN A 341 -6.89 16.38 -5.50
CA GLN A 341 -7.44 15.78 -4.28
C GLN A 341 -6.34 15.21 -3.37
N PHE A 342 -5.31 14.61 -3.97
CA PHE A 342 -4.17 14.05 -3.25
C PHE A 342 -3.36 15.15 -2.55
N ARG A 343 -3.08 16.27 -3.23
CA ARG A 343 -2.40 17.43 -2.65
C ARG A 343 -3.22 18.10 -1.55
N GLU A 344 -4.53 18.25 -1.73
CA GLU A 344 -5.43 18.77 -0.68
C GLU A 344 -5.35 17.91 0.60
N MET A 345 -5.29 16.60 0.43
CA MET A 345 -5.07 15.66 1.54
C MET A 345 -3.69 15.85 2.20
N LEU A 346 -2.62 15.94 1.40
CA LEU A 346 -1.25 16.07 1.90
C LEU A 346 -1.06 17.41 2.62
N GLU A 347 -1.66 18.49 2.12
CA GLU A 347 -1.60 19.81 2.76
C GLU A 347 -2.14 19.72 4.20
N LYS A 348 -3.28 19.05 4.37
CA LYS A 348 -3.93 18.88 5.68
C LYS A 348 -3.14 17.96 6.63
N ARG A 349 -2.67 16.81 6.14
CA ARG A 349 -2.16 15.71 6.99
C ARG A 349 -0.66 15.73 7.19
N THR A 350 0.07 16.29 6.23
CA THR A 350 1.51 16.16 6.11
C THR A 350 2.17 17.54 6.14
N ILE A 351 1.93 18.38 5.14
CA ILE A 351 2.66 19.63 4.93
C ILE A 351 2.41 20.63 6.07
N ALA A 352 1.17 20.75 6.56
CA ALA A 352 0.85 21.64 7.68
C ALA A 352 1.54 21.27 9.02
N GLN A 353 2.16 20.09 9.10
CA GLN A 353 2.82 19.58 10.31
C GLN A 353 4.34 19.61 10.19
N TRP A 354 4.86 19.95 9.02
CA TRP A 354 6.28 20.13 8.78
C TRP A 354 6.75 21.48 9.32
N GLN A 355 7.79 21.45 10.15
CA GLN A 355 8.51 22.64 10.61
C GLN A 355 9.51 23.13 9.57
#